data_AF-A0AAU9X4M2-F1
#
_entry.id   AF-A0AAU9X4M2-F1
#
_cell.length_a   1.000
_cell.length_b   1.000
_cell.length_c   1.000
_cell.angle_alpha   90.00
_cell.angle_beta   90.00
_cell.angle_gamma   90.00
#
_symmetry.space_group_name_H-M   'P 1'
#
loop_
_entity.id
_entity.type
_entity.pdbx_description
1 polymer ?
#
loop_
_entity_poly.entity_id
_entity_poly.type
_entity_poly.pdbx_seq_one_letter_code
_entity_poly.pdbx_strand_id
1 'polypeptide(L)'
;MASLSIAALISFFAEEKKSIERGENHYRSEHIESFSYHQGILRGEVQASMKKKVYRVTIYLDDHFNIKSTECECPKGKFKCSHAAALFINGIHNLSRTDIECQWRKKKSNTSLSLQAVEELFPLPKNYVAITRSPNTEDRQALYGSLKAYGRFTGLCWLIGTQQQLDCLVRKAKLTEADILLVSQITVGQRDNPTWHLARRGRLTASNFGSVLHAKRVTPSLLKRLLGEYDISRVKAVQWGVNNEAEAIKAFTNLTAKTVQETGLWLDGSGILGASPDGIVDEDSVLEVKCPYTERNMTMEEA
;
A
#
# COMPACT_ATOMS: atom_id res chain seq x y z
N MET A 1 -0.29 2.46 6.21
CA MET A 1 0.40 3.18 7.30
C MET A 1 -0.59 3.33 8.45
N ALA A 2 -0.25 2.81 9.64
CA ALA A 2 -1.05 2.95 10.85
C ALA A 2 -1.40 4.43 11.08
N SER A 3 -2.62 4.67 11.56
CA SER A 3 -3.12 6.01 11.86
C SER A 3 -2.49 6.59 13.12
N LEU A 4 -2.22 5.74 14.11
CA LEU A 4 -1.40 6.06 15.27
C LEU A 4 0.06 5.77 14.95
N SER A 5 0.95 6.65 15.39
CA SER A 5 2.39 6.52 15.14
C SER A 5 3.18 6.23 16.42
N ILE A 6 4.24 5.43 16.29
CA ILE A 6 5.22 5.23 17.36
C ILE A 6 5.86 6.58 17.74
N ALA A 7 6.00 7.51 16.79
CA ALA A 7 6.49 8.86 17.06
C ALA A 7 5.60 9.63 18.06
N ALA A 8 4.27 9.53 17.94
CA ALA A 8 3.34 10.15 18.89
C ALA A 8 3.48 9.54 20.30
N LEU A 9 3.67 8.22 20.40
CA LEU A 9 3.93 7.54 21.67
C LEU A 9 5.24 8.03 22.30
N ILE A 10 6.34 7.99 21.55
CA ILE A 10 7.66 8.41 22.04
C ILE A 10 7.65 9.88 22.44
N SER A 11 7.00 10.75 21.67
CA SER A 11 6.89 12.18 21.97
C SER A 11 6.14 12.42 23.27
N PHE A 12 4.99 11.75 23.48
CA PHE A 12 4.22 11.91 24.71
C PHE A 12 4.95 11.32 25.93
N PHE A 13 5.61 10.17 25.78
CA PHE A 13 6.33 9.48 26.85
C PHE A 13 7.82 9.82 26.93
N ALA A 14 8.28 10.93 26.33
CA ALA A 14 9.71 11.25 26.22
C ALA A 14 10.45 11.25 27.57
N GLU A 15 9.79 11.69 28.64
CA GLU A 15 10.30 11.77 30.01
C GLU A 15 10.09 10.45 30.80
N GLU A 16 9.27 9.53 30.31
CA GLU A 16 8.82 8.32 31.01
C GLU A 16 9.04 7.06 30.15
N LYS A 17 10.25 6.91 29.60
CA LYS A 17 10.62 5.78 28.72
C LYS A 17 10.38 4.41 29.36
N LYS A 18 10.56 4.30 30.69
CA LYS A 18 10.28 3.07 31.45
C LYS A 18 8.82 2.63 31.38
N SER A 19 7.88 3.58 31.23
CA SER A 19 6.47 3.27 31.04
C SER A 19 6.19 2.69 29.65
N ILE A 20 6.97 3.08 28.62
CA ILE A 20 6.88 2.49 27.27
C ILE A 20 7.33 1.03 27.31
N GLU A 21 8.52 0.75 27.86
CA GLU A 21 9.06 -0.62 27.95
C GLU A 21 8.12 -1.55 28.73
N ARG A 22 7.60 -1.08 29.87
CA ARG A 22 6.61 -1.84 30.64
C ARG A 22 5.29 -1.99 29.89
N GLY A 23 4.85 -0.96 29.18
CA GLY A 23 3.64 -1.02 28.35
C GLY A 23 3.75 -2.01 27.20
N GLU A 24 4.92 -2.10 26.58
CA GLU A 24 5.22 -3.10 25.56
C GLU A 24 5.17 -4.52 26.14
N ASN A 25 5.67 -4.72 27.36
CA ASN A 25 5.53 -6.00 28.05
C ASN A 25 4.05 -6.35 28.33
N HIS A 26 3.23 -5.40 28.78
CA HIS A 26 1.79 -5.63 28.94
C HIS A 26 1.10 -6.01 27.62
N TYR A 27 1.48 -5.37 26.51
CA TYR A 27 0.97 -5.72 25.19
C TYR A 27 1.40 -7.13 24.75
N ARG A 28 2.69 -7.48 24.91
CA ARG A 28 3.23 -8.80 24.55
C ARG A 28 2.70 -9.94 25.42
N SER A 29 2.33 -9.66 26.67
CA SER A 29 1.72 -10.62 27.58
C SER A 29 0.19 -10.69 27.46
N GLU A 30 -0.39 -10.09 26.42
CA GLU A 30 -1.84 -10.12 26.14
C GLU A 30 -2.71 -9.60 27.32
N HIS A 31 -2.19 -8.67 28.11
CA HIS A 31 -2.88 -8.10 29.28
C HIS A 31 -3.95 -7.05 28.90
N ILE A 32 -4.42 -7.01 27.66
CA ILE A 32 -5.41 -6.03 27.18
C ILE A 32 -6.71 -6.79 26.92
N GLU A 33 -7.65 -6.65 27.85
CA GLU A 33 -8.90 -7.43 27.85
C GLU A 33 -9.94 -6.82 26.92
N SER A 34 -9.96 -5.50 26.78
CA SER A 34 -10.87 -4.78 25.89
C SER A 34 -10.20 -3.59 25.22
N PHE A 35 -10.65 -3.28 24.01
CA PHE A 35 -10.15 -2.18 23.21
C PHE A 35 -11.25 -1.61 22.33
N SER A 36 -11.40 -0.29 22.34
CA SER A 36 -12.36 0.44 21.53
C SER A 36 -11.82 1.82 21.15
N TYR A 37 -12.23 2.31 19.99
CA TYR A 37 -11.91 3.64 19.51
C TYR A 37 -13.18 4.35 19.05
N HIS A 38 -13.39 5.57 19.52
CA HIS A 38 -14.50 6.41 19.07
C HIS A 38 -14.12 7.89 19.12
N GLN A 39 -14.27 8.60 18.00
CA GLN A 39 -14.11 10.06 17.89
C GLN A 39 -12.81 10.62 18.53
N GLY A 40 -11.67 9.98 18.29
CA GLY A 40 -10.38 10.44 18.86
C GLY A 40 -10.13 10.01 20.30
N ILE A 41 -10.94 9.11 20.85
CA ILE A 41 -10.78 8.56 22.20
C ILE A 41 -10.51 7.06 22.08
N LEU A 42 -9.41 6.60 22.65
CA LEU A 42 -9.12 5.17 22.86
C LEU A 42 -9.60 4.79 24.26
N ARG A 43 -10.36 3.71 24.38
CA ARG A 43 -10.77 3.15 25.68
C ARG A 43 -10.50 1.67 25.71
N GLY A 44 -10.05 1.18 26.85
CA GLY A 44 -9.88 -0.25 27.06
C GLY A 44 -9.52 -0.59 28.48
N GLU A 45 -9.41 -1.88 28.73
CA GLU A 45 -9.13 -2.46 30.02
C GLU A 45 -7.81 -3.21 29.98
N VAL A 46 -6.91 -2.88 30.90
CA VAL A 46 -5.55 -3.43 30.94
C VAL A 46 -5.30 -4.07 32.30
N GLN A 47 -4.94 -5.36 32.29
CA GLN A 47 -4.63 -6.13 33.47
C GLN A 47 -3.28 -5.70 34.09
N ALA A 48 -3.25 -5.63 35.41
CA ALA A 48 -2.04 -5.38 36.19
C ALA A 48 -1.09 -6.58 36.12
N SER A 49 0.22 -6.32 35.96
CA SER A 49 1.22 -7.37 35.73
C SER A 49 1.34 -8.42 36.84
N MET A 50 0.97 -8.10 38.09
CA MET A 50 1.18 -8.98 39.26
C MET A 50 -0.12 -9.28 40.03
N LYS A 51 -1.26 -8.71 39.60
CA LYS A 51 -2.53 -8.80 40.33
C LYS A 51 -3.64 -9.16 39.34
N LYS A 52 -4.62 -9.95 39.77
CA LYS A 52 -5.91 -10.13 39.05
C LYS A 52 -6.78 -8.88 39.16
N LYS A 53 -6.20 -7.71 38.90
CA LYS A 53 -6.87 -6.41 38.91
C LYS A 53 -6.73 -5.80 37.54
N VAL A 54 -7.84 -5.34 37.00
CA VAL A 54 -7.94 -4.71 35.70
C VAL A 54 -8.13 -3.21 35.91
N TYR A 55 -7.46 -2.41 35.10
CA TYR A 55 -7.59 -0.96 35.13
C TYR A 55 -8.23 -0.47 33.85
N ARG A 56 -9.24 0.39 33.98
CA ARG A 56 -9.80 1.10 32.85
C ARG A 56 -8.86 2.24 32.45
N VAL A 57 -8.59 2.31 31.15
CA VAL A 57 -7.65 3.24 30.54
C VAL A 57 -8.35 3.98 29.41
N THR A 58 -8.21 5.31 29.41
CA THR A 58 -8.72 6.21 28.37
C THR A 58 -7.58 7.08 27.85
N ILE A 59 -7.45 7.21 26.53
CA ILE A 59 -6.46 8.07 25.88
C ILE A 59 -7.18 9.02 24.94
N TYR A 60 -6.93 10.31 25.11
CA TYR A 60 -7.50 11.37 24.29
C TYR A 60 -6.49 11.80 23.24
N LEU A 61 -6.90 11.81 21.99
CA LEU A 61 -6.05 12.17 20.85
C LEU A 61 -6.40 13.55 20.29
N ASP A 62 -5.43 14.18 19.64
CA ASP A 62 -5.65 15.39 18.84
C ASP A 62 -6.10 15.05 17.39
N ASP A 63 -6.29 16.10 16.59
CA ASP A 63 -6.71 15.97 15.19
C ASP A 63 -5.65 15.29 14.29
N HIS A 64 -4.40 15.25 14.75
CA HIS A 64 -3.25 14.62 14.11
C HIS A 64 -2.92 13.24 14.71
N PHE A 65 -3.81 12.69 15.56
CA PHE A 65 -3.63 11.41 16.25
C PHE A 65 -2.45 11.36 17.24
N ASN A 66 -2.00 12.51 17.74
CA ASN A 66 -1.08 12.60 18.87
C ASN A 66 -1.83 12.51 20.20
N ILE A 67 -1.15 12.00 21.22
CA ILE A 67 -1.72 11.87 22.57
C ILE A 67 -1.80 13.26 23.22
N LYS A 68 -3.02 13.72 23.55
CA LYS A 68 -3.24 14.93 24.36
C LYS A 68 -3.14 14.63 25.85
N SER A 69 -3.81 13.57 26.30
CA SER A 69 -3.85 13.17 27.70
C SER A 69 -4.24 11.70 27.85
N THR A 70 -3.94 11.14 29.02
CA THR A 70 -4.24 9.76 29.39
C THR A 70 -4.85 9.72 30.77
N GLU A 71 -5.92 8.95 30.95
CA GLU A 71 -6.57 8.66 32.23
C GLU A 71 -6.52 7.16 32.48
N CYS A 72 -6.15 6.75 33.68
CA CYS A 72 -6.08 5.34 34.06
C CYS A 72 -6.45 5.19 35.54
N GLU A 73 -7.11 4.10 35.92
CA GLU A 73 -7.52 3.86 37.32
C GLU A 73 -6.39 3.29 38.22
N CYS A 74 -5.18 3.18 37.66
CA CYS A 74 -4.02 2.67 38.40
C CYS A 74 -3.46 3.71 39.40
N PRO A 75 -2.61 3.32 40.35
CA PRO A 75 -2.02 4.27 41.31
C PRO A 75 -1.22 5.40 40.67
N LYS A 76 -0.66 5.18 39.47
CA LYS A 76 0.00 6.21 38.64
C LYS A 76 -0.98 7.02 37.76
N GLY A 77 -2.27 6.74 37.89
CA GLY A 77 -3.36 6.88 36.92
C GLY A 77 -3.67 8.25 36.31
N LYS A 78 -2.98 9.31 36.74
CA LYS A 78 -3.12 10.65 36.16
C LYS A 78 -1.98 11.04 35.20
N PHE A 79 -0.94 10.22 35.09
CA PHE A 79 0.25 10.51 34.26
C PHE A 79 0.78 9.24 33.57
N LYS A 80 1.19 9.39 32.30
CA LYS A 80 2.07 8.52 31.46
C LYS A 80 2.37 7.13 32.04
N CYS A 81 1.33 6.31 32.26
CA CYS A 81 1.47 5.00 32.90
C CYS A 81 1.72 3.88 31.88
N SER A 82 2.22 2.73 32.35
CA SER A 82 2.47 1.57 31.47
C SER A 82 1.19 1.02 30.84
N HIS A 83 0.04 1.10 31.52
CA HIS A 83 -1.25 0.67 30.96
C HIS A 83 -1.70 1.56 29.80
N ALA A 84 -1.48 2.88 29.89
CA ALA A 84 -1.75 3.81 28.80
C ALA A 84 -0.81 3.57 27.61
N ALA A 85 0.47 3.32 27.88
CA ALA A 85 1.41 2.93 26.82
C ALA A 85 0.98 1.62 26.14
N ALA A 86 0.59 0.60 26.90
CA ALA A 86 0.11 -0.68 26.38
C ALA A 86 -1.13 -0.53 25.48
N LEU A 87 -2.13 0.23 25.95
CA LEU A 87 -3.35 0.48 25.18
C LEU A 87 -3.07 1.25 23.88
N PHE A 88 -2.15 2.22 23.91
CA PHE A 88 -1.77 2.96 22.71
C PHE A 88 -0.99 2.09 21.72
N ILE A 89 -0.06 1.26 22.20
CA ILE A 89 0.68 0.28 21.38
C ILE A 89 -0.29 -0.69 20.71
N ASN A 90 -1.29 -1.19 21.45
CA ASN A 90 -2.36 -2.00 20.89
C ASN A 90 -3.12 -1.28 19.78
N GLY A 91 -3.41 0.01 19.97
CA GLY A 91 -3.99 0.86 18.94
C GLY A 91 -3.11 0.98 17.70
N ILE A 92 -1.79 1.12 17.83
CA ILE A 92 -0.87 1.16 16.67
C ILE A 92 -0.96 -0.11 15.83
N HIS A 93 -1.14 -1.26 16.48
CA HIS A 93 -1.20 -2.56 15.81
C HIS A 93 -2.59 -2.92 15.28
N ASN A 94 -3.66 -2.47 15.94
CA ASN A 94 -5.02 -2.94 15.69
C ASN A 94 -5.97 -1.88 15.10
N LEU A 95 -5.62 -0.59 15.11
CA LEU A 95 -6.41 0.43 14.41
C LEU A 95 -5.94 0.59 12.96
N SER A 96 -6.81 0.19 12.04
CA SER A 96 -6.67 0.45 10.63
C SER A 96 -7.13 1.87 10.27
N ARG A 97 -6.82 2.31 9.04
CA ARG A 97 -7.30 3.61 8.53
C ARG A 97 -8.81 3.66 8.30
N THR A 98 -9.48 2.51 8.22
CA THR A 98 -10.94 2.41 8.06
C THR A 98 -11.69 2.47 9.38
N ASP A 99 -11.01 2.21 10.51
CA ASP A 99 -11.60 2.31 11.86
C ASP A 99 -11.69 3.75 12.38
N ILE A 100 -11.14 4.70 11.61
CA ILE A 100 -11.15 6.13 11.93
C ILE A 100 -12.18 6.82 11.05
N GLU A 101 -13.15 7.48 11.69
CA GLU A 101 -14.17 8.25 10.98
C GLU A 101 -13.53 9.17 9.92
N CYS A 102 -14.04 9.03 8.70
CA CYS A 102 -13.61 9.78 7.53
C CYS A 102 -13.51 11.29 7.83
N GLN A 103 -12.28 11.82 7.82
CA GLN A 103 -11.97 13.23 8.07
C GLN A 103 -12.67 14.22 7.12
N TRP A 104 -13.27 13.73 6.02
CA TRP A 104 -14.13 14.51 5.12
C TRP A 104 -15.34 15.15 5.81
N ARG A 105 -15.77 14.63 6.97
CA ARG A 105 -16.89 15.21 7.76
C ARG A 105 -16.44 16.23 8.81
N LYS A 106 -15.13 16.44 9.02
CA LYS A 106 -14.61 17.37 10.04
C LYS A 106 -14.53 18.79 9.48
N LYS A 107 -15.14 19.78 10.16
CA LYS A 107 -14.91 21.21 9.86
C LYS A 107 -13.45 21.54 10.17
N LYS A 108 -12.71 22.09 9.19
CA LYS A 108 -11.31 22.51 9.37
C LYS A 108 -11.23 23.61 10.42
N SER A 109 -10.36 23.43 11.42
CA SER A 109 -9.90 24.49 12.31
C SER A 109 -8.77 25.26 11.61
N ASN A 110 -8.89 26.59 11.57
CA ASN A 110 -7.82 27.46 11.07
C ASN A 110 -6.64 27.40 12.04
N THR A 111 -5.52 26.81 11.63
CA THR A 111 -4.26 26.95 12.37
C THR A 111 -3.16 27.38 11.42
N SER A 112 -2.63 28.56 11.72
CA SER A 112 -1.59 29.30 11.00
C SER A 112 -0.29 28.50 10.93
N LEU A 113 -0.05 27.79 9.83
CA LEU A 113 1.28 27.32 9.44
C LEU A 113 1.98 28.46 8.71
N SER A 114 3.15 28.86 9.22
CA SER A 114 4.03 29.86 8.61
C SER A 114 4.22 29.58 7.12
N LEU A 115 3.85 30.56 6.29
CA LEU A 115 4.01 30.51 4.84
C LEU A 115 5.51 30.53 4.51
N GLN A 116 6.11 29.37 4.25
CA GLN A 116 7.35 29.32 3.48
C GLN A 116 7.00 29.40 2.00
N ALA A 117 7.71 30.27 1.28
CA ALA A 117 7.46 30.51 -0.12
C ALA A 117 7.95 29.33 -0.96
N VAL A 118 7.24 29.04 -2.05
CA VAL A 118 7.50 27.87 -2.91
C VAL A 118 8.89 27.97 -3.53
N GLU A 119 9.41 29.19 -3.74
CA GLU A 119 10.74 29.42 -4.31
C GLU A 119 11.88 28.93 -3.41
N GLU A 120 11.69 28.90 -2.08
CA GLU A 120 12.70 28.42 -1.13
C GLU A 120 12.75 26.89 -1.06
N LEU A 121 11.62 26.22 -1.32
CA LEU A 121 11.51 24.77 -1.33
C LEU A 121 11.99 24.15 -2.65
N PHE A 122 12.02 24.93 -3.73
CA PHE A 122 12.35 24.48 -5.08
C PHE A 122 13.25 25.48 -5.82
N PRO A 123 14.58 25.44 -5.63
CA PRO A 123 15.48 26.31 -6.37
C PRO A 123 15.42 26.01 -7.88
N LEU A 124 15.39 27.06 -8.69
CA LEU A 124 15.24 26.97 -10.14
C LEU A 124 16.39 26.15 -10.78
N PRO A 125 16.09 25.15 -11.63
CA PRO A 125 17.12 24.42 -12.38
C PRO A 125 17.80 25.32 -13.43
N LYS A 126 19.08 25.03 -13.71
CA LYS A 126 19.93 25.74 -14.69
C LYS A 126 19.17 26.02 -15.99
N ASN A 127 19.00 27.31 -16.30
CA ASN A 127 18.49 27.91 -17.53
C ASN A 127 17.73 26.96 -18.45
N TYR A 128 16.55 26.53 -17.99
CA TYR A 128 15.53 26.01 -18.87
C TYR A 128 15.03 27.16 -19.75
N VAL A 129 15.50 27.21 -20.99
CA VAL A 129 14.94 28.11 -22.00
C VAL A 129 13.89 27.31 -22.76
N ALA A 130 12.63 27.45 -22.36
CA ALA A 130 11.52 26.96 -23.17
C ALA A 130 11.59 27.60 -24.54
N ILE A 131 11.61 26.79 -25.59
CA ILE A 131 11.54 27.29 -26.95
C ILE A 131 10.13 27.88 -27.12
N THR A 132 10.01 29.20 -27.23
CA THR A 132 8.73 29.91 -27.38
C THR A 132 8.13 29.79 -28.78
N ARG A 133 8.93 29.31 -29.75
CA ARG A 133 8.48 28.96 -31.10
C ARG A 133 8.07 27.49 -31.17
N SER A 134 7.22 27.15 -32.14
CA SER A 134 6.88 25.77 -32.45
C SER A 134 8.16 24.97 -32.73
N PRO A 135 8.35 23.79 -32.09
CA PRO A 135 9.58 23.02 -32.26
C PRO A 135 9.82 22.70 -33.74
N ASN A 136 11.05 22.87 -34.20
CA ASN A 136 11.45 22.52 -35.56
C ASN A 136 11.95 21.04 -35.61
N THR A 137 12.39 20.58 -36.78
CA THR A 137 12.82 19.19 -36.96
C THR A 137 14.11 18.87 -36.19
N GLU A 138 15.01 19.84 -36.03
CA GLU A 138 16.28 19.71 -35.31
C GLU A 138 16.06 19.61 -33.80
N ASP A 139 15.16 20.42 -33.24
CA ASP A 139 14.76 20.37 -31.82
C ASP A 139 14.25 18.97 -31.44
N ARG A 140 13.43 18.38 -32.33
CA ARG A 140 12.89 17.02 -32.16
C ARG A 140 13.99 15.98 -32.26
N GLN A 141 14.91 16.10 -33.22
CA GLN A 141 16.03 15.16 -33.36
C GLN A 141 16.99 15.18 -32.17
N ALA A 142 17.27 16.36 -31.59
CA ALA A 142 18.11 16.49 -30.40
C ALA A 142 17.48 15.80 -29.17
N LEU A 143 16.15 15.96 -29.00
CA LEU A 143 15.39 15.26 -27.97
C LEU A 143 15.40 13.74 -28.19
N TYR A 144 15.16 13.28 -29.43
CA TYR A 144 15.19 11.86 -29.77
C TYR A 144 16.58 11.24 -29.63
N GLY A 145 17.66 11.98 -29.92
CA GLY A 145 19.03 11.56 -29.69
C GLY A 145 19.32 11.36 -28.20
N SER A 146 18.88 12.31 -27.37
CA SER A 146 18.98 12.20 -25.90
C SER A 146 18.19 11.00 -25.37
N LEU A 147 16.99 10.75 -25.88
CA LEU A 147 16.15 9.62 -25.47
C LEU A 147 16.73 8.25 -25.88
N LYS A 148 17.41 8.16 -27.02
CA LYS A 148 18.10 6.93 -27.45
C LYS A 148 19.21 6.50 -26.48
N ALA A 149 19.86 7.45 -25.81
CA ALA A 149 20.90 7.16 -24.80
C ALA A 149 20.34 6.45 -23.56
N TYR A 150 19.02 6.54 -23.32
CA TYR A 150 18.34 5.89 -22.18
C TYR A 150 17.73 4.51 -22.53
N GLY A 151 18.01 3.96 -23.73
CA GLY A 151 17.54 2.63 -24.15
C GLY A 151 16.08 2.58 -24.65
N ARG A 152 15.57 1.37 -24.94
CA ARG A 152 14.19 1.09 -25.45
C ARG A 152 13.10 1.35 -24.38
N PHE A 153 13.11 2.54 -23.78
CA PHE A 153 12.20 2.94 -22.73
C PHE A 153 11.02 3.72 -23.34
N THR A 154 9.87 3.05 -23.51
CA THR A 154 8.65 3.62 -24.10
C THR A 154 7.44 3.59 -23.15
N GLY A 155 7.65 3.40 -21.84
CA GLY A 155 6.55 3.27 -20.87
C GLY A 155 5.84 4.60 -20.52
N LEU A 156 6.46 5.75 -20.78
CA LEU A 156 5.94 7.07 -20.38
C LEU A 156 5.69 8.03 -21.55
N CYS A 157 5.97 7.62 -22.79
CA CYS A 157 5.79 8.49 -23.96
C CYS A 157 4.32 8.84 -24.24
N TRP A 158 3.37 8.09 -23.69
CA TRP A 158 1.94 8.40 -23.76
C TRP A 158 1.52 9.69 -23.06
N LEU A 159 2.36 10.22 -22.15
CA LEU A 159 2.09 11.46 -21.41
C LEU A 159 2.47 12.72 -22.17
N ILE A 160 3.17 12.60 -23.31
CA ILE A 160 3.81 13.73 -23.99
C ILE A 160 3.56 13.70 -25.51
N GLY A 161 2.78 12.75 -26.00
CA GLY A 161 2.60 12.50 -27.44
C GLY A 161 1.31 13.09 -28.00
N THR A 162 1.38 13.66 -29.20
CA THR A 162 0.19 13.82 -30.06
C THR A 162 -0.44 12.45 -30.36
N GLN A 163 -1.72 12.41 -30.76
CA GLN A 163 -2.43 11.16 -31.10
C GLN A 163 -1.62 10.27 -32.06
N GLN A 164 -0.92 10.88 -33.03
CA GLN A 164 -0.07 10.16 -33.98
C GLN A 164 1.16 9.49 -33.35
N GLN A 165 1.72 10.06 -32.28
CA GLN A 165 2.83 9.46 -31.53
C GLN A 165 2.35 8.32 -30.64
N LEU A 166 1.16 8.44 -30.04
CA LEU A 166 0.47 7.35 -29.34
C LEU A 166 0.21 6.18 -30.30
N ASP A 167 -0.34 6.46 -31.48
CA ASP A 167 -0.63 5.43 -32.49
C ASP A 167 0.65 4.72 -32.97
N CYS A 168 1.76 5.46 -33.12
CA CYS A 168 3.06 4.89 -33.47
C CYS A 168 3.59 3.97 -32.37
N LEU A 169 3.43 4.35 -31.10
CA LEU A 169 3.86 3.54 -29.96
C LEU A 169 2.99 2.31 -29.79
N VAL A 170 1.67 2.44 -29.91
CA VAL A 170 0.73 1.31 -29.87
C VAL A 170 1.06 0.32 -31.00
N ARG A 171 1.32 0.80 -32.23
CA ARG A 171 1.75 -0.08 -33.33
C ARG A 171 3.07 -0.79 -33.04
N LYS A 172 4.04 -0.11 -32.43
CA LYS A 172 5.36 -0.68 -32.11
C LYS A 172 5.35 -1.59 -30.88
N ALA A 173 4.39 -1.42 -30.00
CA ALA A 173 4.21 -2.23 -28.80
C ALA A 173 3.38 -3.49 -29.05
N LYS A 174 2.73 -3.60 -30.22
CA LYS A 174 1.96 -4.80 -30.59
C LYS A 174 2.81 -6.06 -30.47
N LEU A 175 2.25 -7.05 -29.79
CA LEU A 175 2.85 -8.35 -29.60
C LEU A 175 2.13 -9.37 -30.46
N THR A 176 2.87 -10.39 -30.91
CA THR A 176 2.28 -11.56 -31.55
C THR A 176 1.77 -12.53 -30.49
N GLU A 177 0.85 -13.43 -30.85
CA GLU A 177 0.42 -14.51 -29.94
C GLU A 177 1.60 -15.36 -29.47
N ALA A 178 2.59 -15.61 -30.34
CA ALA A 178 3.80 -16.32 -29.98
C ALA A 178 4.61 -15.59 -28.89
N ASP A 179 4.71 -14.26 -28.96
CA ASP A 179 5.38 -13.46 -27.93
C ASP A 179 4.61 -13.51 -26.59
N ILE A 180 3.27 -13.46 -26.64
CA ILE A 180 2.42 -13.53 -25.46
C ILE A 180 2.59 -14.89 -24.77
N LEU A 181 2.55 -15.99 -25.54
CA LEU A 181 2.76 -17.35 -25.02
C LEU A 181 4.18 -17.54 -24.48
N LEU A 182 5.19 -16.99 -25.15
CA LEU A 182 6.56 -17.04 -24.66
C LEU A 182 6.68 -16.30 -23.31
N VAL A 183 6.11 -15.09 -23.20
CA VAL A 183 6.13 -14.33 -21.96
C VAL A 183 5.41 -15.09 -20.85
N SER A 184 4.24 -15.68 -21.12
CA SER A 184 3.50 -16.42 -20.09
C SER A 184 4.30 -17.64 -19.59
N GLN A 185 5.01 -18.35 -20.48
CA GLN A 185 5.86 -19.50 -20.12
C GLN A 185 7.11 -19.12 -19.34
N ILE A 186 7.88 -18.12 -19.78
CA ILE A 186 9.14 -17.73 -19.12
C ILE A 186 8.92 -17.00 -17.78
N THR A 187 7.68 -16.59 -17.51
CA THR A 187 7.30 -15.87 -16.28
C THR A 187 6.46 -16.72 -15.32
N VAL A 188 6.34 -18.03 -15.56
CA VAL A 188 5.77 -19.00 -14.60
C VAL A 188 6.54 -18.93 -13.27
N GLY A 189 5.85 -19.20 -12.15
CA GLY A 189 6.36 -18.98 -10.79
C GLY A 189 6.20 -17.53 -10.29
N GLN A 190 5.76 -16.63 -11.17
CA GLN A 190 5.32 -15.26 -10.87
C GLN A 190 6.22 -14.51 -9.88
N ARG A 191 5.82 -14.40 -8.62
CA ARG A 191 6.54 -13.68 -7.57
C ARG A 191 7.98 -14.16 -7.40
N ASP A 192 8.21 -15.46 -7.53
CA ASP A 192 9.52 -16.05 -7.32
C ASP A 192 10.37 -16.03 -8.60
N ASN A 193 9.80 -15.54 -9.70
CA ASN A 193 10.47 -15.40 -10.98
C ASN A 193 10.89 -13.93 -11.25
N PRO A 194 12.20 -13.60 -11.25
CA PRO A 194 12.68 -12.25 -11.56
C PRO A 194 12.23 -11.72 -12.92
N THR A 195 12.09 -12.59 -13.92
CA THR A 195 11.62 -12.23 -15.27
C THR A 195 10.20 -11.71 -15.25
N TRP A 196 9.35 -12.23 -14.36
CA TRP A 196 7.99 -11.74 -14.16
C TRP A 196 7.97 -10.29 -13.65
N HIS A 197 8.82 -9.96 -12.68
CA HIS A 197 8.95 -8.58 -12.18
C HIS A 197 9.41 -7.61 -13.27
N LEU A 198 10.41 -8.02 -14.06
CA LEU A 198 10.91 -7.25 -15.20
C LEU A 198 9.83 -7.05 -16.27
N ALA A 199 9.09 -8.11 -16.59
CA ALA A 199 8.01 -8.08 -17.57
C ALA A 199 6.81 -7.22 -17.11
N ARG A 200 6.62 -7.00 -15.80
CA ARG A 200 5.54 -6.13 -15.30
C ARG A 200 5.90 -4.67 -15.21
N ARG A 201 7.20 -4.35 -15.12
CA ARG A 201 7.67 -2.98 -14.92
C ARG A 201 7.24 -2.07 -16.06
N GLY A 202 6.55 -0.98 -15.74
CA GLY A 202 6.09 0.00 -16.72
C GLY A 202 4.90 -0.44 -17.57
N ARG A 203 4.24 -1.55 -17.24
CA ARG A 203 2.99 -2.01 -17.88
C ARG A 203 1.79 -1.76 -16.98
N LEU A 204 0.62 -1.67 -17.60
CA LEU A 204 -0.65 -1.54 -16.89
C LEU A 204 -1.18 -2.93 -16.54
N THR A 205 -0.75 -3.44 -15.39
CA THR A 205 -1.22 -4.74 -14.91
C THR A 205 -2.63 -4.65 -14.31
N ALA A 206 -3.41 -5.74 -14.37
CA ALA A 206 -4.75 -5.81 -13.78
C ALA A 206 -4.81 -5.28 -12.33
N SER A 207 -3.85 -5.68 -11.49
CA SER A 207 -3.71 -5.23 -10.10
C SER A 207 -3.53 -3.72 -9.92
N ASN A 208 -3.02 -3.02 -10.93
CA ASN A 208 -2.80 -1.57 -10.92
C ASN A 208 -3.84 -0.81 -11.75
N PHE A 209 -4.60 -1.49 -12.61
CA PHE A 209 -5.49 -0.88 -13.59
C PHE A 209 -6.55 0.00 -12.94
N GLY A 210 -7.22 -0.49 -11.89
CA GLY A 210 -8.20 0.30 -11.13
C GLY A 210 -7.60 1.58 -10.55
N SER A 211 -6.38 1.52 -10.02
CA SER A 211 -5.70 2.71 -9.49
C SER A 211 -5.33 3.74 -10.57
N VAL A 212 -5.10 3.28 -11.81
CA VAL A 212 -4.81 4.15 -12.95
C VAL A 212 -6.09 4.79 -13.48
N LEU A 213 -7.18 4.03 -13.61
CA LEU A 213 -8.47 4.55 -14.06
C LEU A 213 -9.02 5.66 -13.16
N HIS A 214 -8.84 5.53 -11.84
CA HIS A 214 -9.31 6.53 -10.87
C HIS A 214 -8.33 7.70 -10.67
N ALA A 215 -7.16 7.68 -11.32
CA ALA A 215 -6.16 8.72 -11.15
C ALA A 215 -6.55 9.98 -11.95
N LYS A 216 -6.84 11.07 -11.24
CA LYS A 216 -7.11 12.38 -11.87
C LYS A 216 -5.87 13.04 -12.46
N ARG A 217 -4.68 12.63 -12.01
CA ARG A 217 -3.37 13.10 -12.49
C ARG A 217 -2.31 12.04 -12.20
N VAL A 218 -1.24 12.05 -12.99
CA VAL A 218 -0.09 11.20 -12.74
C VAL A 218 0.72 11.76 -11.58
N THR A 219 0.84 10.99 -10.50
CA THR A 219 1.62 11.34 -9.31
C THR A 219 2.91 10.52 -9.24
N PRO A 220 3.96 11.01 -8.56
CA PRO A 220 5.18 10.21 -8.30
C PRO A 220 4.89 8.86 -7.62
N SER A 221 3.88 8.81 -6.76
CA SER A 221 3.45 7.56 -6.10
C SER A 221 2.81 6.55 -7.06
N LEU A 222 2.04 7.04 -8.05
CA LEU A 222 1.48 6.19 -9.10
C LEU A 222 2.61 5.64 -9.99
N LEU A 223 3.57 6.47 -10.36
CA LEU A 223 4.74 6.06 -11.14
C LEU A 223 5.57 5.00 -10.41
N LYS A 224 5.91 5.25 -9.13
CA LYS A 224 6.67 4.30 -8.30
C LYS A 224 5.97 2.94 -8.19
N ARG A 225 4.64 2.93 -8.13
CA ARG A 225 3.82 1.70 -8.11
C ARG A 225 3.83 0.96 -9.45
N LEU A 226 3.73 1.67 -10.57
CA LEU A 226 3.81 1.06 -11.92
C LEU A 226 5.22 0.56 -12.24
N LEU A 227 6.25 1.17 -11.65
CA LEU A 227 7.65 0.76 -11.81
C LEU A 227 8.05 -0.40 -10.88
N GLY A 228 7.14 -0.91 -10.03
CA GLY A 228 7.42 -2.04 -9.14
C GLY A 228 8.35 -1.70 -7.98
N GLU A 229 8.49 -0.42 -7.61
CA GLU A 229 9.48 0.06 -6.64
C GLU A 229 8.95 0.12 -5.19
N TYR A 230 7.78 -0.46 -4.93
CA TYR A 230 7.21 -0.57 -3.58
C TYR A 230 7.49 -1.95 -2.99
N ASP A 231 8.16 -1.97 -1.84
CA ASP A 231 8.27 -3.17 -1.01
C ASP A 231 6.97 -3.36 -0.20
N ILE A 232 6.21 -4.38 -0.57
CA ILE A 232 4.96 -4.79 0.10
C ILE A 232 5.13 -6.03 0.98
N SER A 233 6.34 -6.56 1.11
CA SER A 233 6.63 -7.78 1.89
C SER A 233 6.23 -7.67 3.36
N ARG A 234 6.24 -6.45 3.92
CA ARG A 234 5.93 -6.18 5.32
C ARG A 234 4.43 -6.13 5.62
N VAL A 235 3.56 -6.25 4.63
CA VAL A 235 2.11 -6.14 4.79
C VAL A 235 1.53 -7.50 5.18
N LYS A 236 1.06 -7.64 6.43
CA LYS A 236 0.48 -8.89 6.96
C LYS A 236 -0.60 -9.50 6.07
N ALA A 237 -1.52 -8.68 5.55
CA ALA A 237 -2.58 -9.15 4.66
C ALA A 237 -2.05 -9.70 3.33
N VAL A 238 -0.96 -9.14 2.80
CA VAL A 238 -0.31 -9.65 1.58
C VAL A 238 0.38 -10.97 1.89
N GLN A 239 1.08 -11.07 3.02
CA GLN A 239 1.71 -12.33 3.44
C GLN A 239 0.67 -13.42 3.71
N TRP A 240 -0.47 -13.06 4.29
CA TRP A 240 -1.60 -13.97 4.51
C TRP A 240 -2.11 -14.54 3.20
N GLY A 241 -2.38 -13.68 2.20
CA GLY A 241 -2.79 -14.14 0.87
C GLY A 241 -1.83 -15.17 0.31
N VAL A 242 -0.54 -14.86 0.33
CA VAL A 242 0.52 -15.71 -0.22
C VAL A 242 0.62 -17.06 0.46
N ASN A 243 0.49 -17.07 1.78
CA ASN A 243 0.60 -18.31 2.54
C ASN A 243 -0.61 -19.23 2.37
N ASN A 244 -1.78 -18.69 2.01
CA ASN A 244 -3.05 -19.43 1.96
C ASN A 244 -3.55 -19.70 0.54
N GLU A 245 -3.02 -19.01 -0.48
CA GLU A 245 -3.44 -19.14 -1.87
C GLU A 245 -3.35 -20.59 -2.36
N ALA A 246 -2.23 -21.27 -2.09
CA ALA A 246 -2.03 -22.66 -2.48
C ALA A 246 -3.07 -23.62 -1.86
N GLU A 247 -3.40 -23.43 -0.58
CA GLU A 247 -4.44 -24.24 0.09
C GLU A 247 -5.83 -23.93 -0.44
N ALA A 248 -6.13 -22.68 -0.81
CA ALA A 248 -7.39 -22.30 -1.44
C ALA A 248 -7.55 -22.93 -2.83
N ILE A 249 -6.49 -22.94 -3.65
CA ILE A 249 -6.47 -23.62 -4.96
C ILE A 249 -6.70 -25.13 -4.79
N LYS A 250 -6.06 -25.74 -3.79
CA LYS A 250 -6.23 -27.15 -3.46
C LYS A 250 -7.65 -27.48 -3.02
N ALA A 251 -8.25 -26.63 -2.17
CA ALA A 251 -9.65 -26.77 -1.76
C ALA A 251 -10.60 -26.66 -2.96
N PHE A 252 -10.37 -25.70 -3.86
CA PHE A 252 -11.14 -25.56 -5.10
C PHE A 252 -11.02 -26.80 -6.00
N THR A 253 -9.79 -27.28 -6.22
CA THR A 253 -9.51 -28.50 -7.00
C THR A 253 -10.24 -29.72 -6.43
N ASN A 254 -10.20 -29.90 -5.12
CA ASN A 254 -10.86 -31.03 -4.44
C ASN A 254 -12.39 -30.97 -4.54
N LEU A 255 -12.97 -29.77 -4.42
CA LEU A 255 -14.42 -29.58 -4.43
C LEU A 255 -15.01 -29.72 -5.85
N THR A 256 -14.31 -29.19 -6.84
CA THR A 256 -14.82 -29.10 -8.22
C THR A 256 -14.31 -30.23 -9.12
N ALA A 257 -13.30 -30.98 -8.67
CA ALA A 257 -12.56 -31.97 -9.46
C ALA A 257 -11.92 -31.40 -10.74
N LYS A 258 -11.77 -30.08 -10.83
CA LYS A 258 -11.14 -29.38 -11.95
C LYS A 258 -9.65 -29.22 -11.74
N THR A 259 -8.87 -29.29 -12.83
CA THR A 259 -7.42 -29.15 -12.73
C THR A 259 -7.03 -27.69 -12.87
N VAL A 260 -6.25 -27.19 -11.91
CA VAL A 260 -5.71 -25.82 -11.94
C VAL A 260 -4.24 -25.88 -12.32
N GLN A 261 -3.87 -25.19 -13.40
CA GLN A 261 -2.50 -25.07 -13.87
C GLN A 261 -1.91 -23.71 -13.45
N GLU A 262 -0.67 -23.75 -12.98
CA GLU A 262 0.12 -22.54 -12.73
C GLU A 262 0.39 -21.81 -14.04
N THR A 263 0.47 -20.48 -13.96
CA THR A 263 0.67 -19.63 -15.13
C THR A 263 1.52 -18.41 -14.81
N GLY A 264 1.99 -17.72 -15.85
CA GLY A 264 2.79 -16.51 -15.74
C GLY A 264 2.02 -15.22 -16.01
N LEU A 265 2.71 -14.26 -16.63
CA LEU A 265 2.15 -13.00 -17.10
C LEU A 265 1.60 -13.17 -18.52
N TRP A 266 0.31 -12.91 -18.67
CA TRP A 266 -0.36 -12.77 -19.96
C TRP A 266 -0.41 -11.31 -20.35
N LEU A 267 0.02 -11.01 -21.56
CA LEU A 267 -0.02 -9.67 -22.13
C LEU A 267 -1.16 -9.58 -23.14
N ASP A 268 -1.79 -8.41 -23.21
CA ASP A 268 -2.71 -8.10 -24.30
C ASP A 268 -1.93 -7.90 -25.61
N GLY A 269 -2.60 -8.09 -26.75
CA GLY A 269 -2.00 -7.88 -28.07
C GLY A 269 -1.47 -6.45 -28.30
N SER A 270 -1.92 -5.46 -27.52
CA SER A 270 -1.35 -4.11 -27.52
C SER A 270 0.05 -4.02 -26.89
N GLY A 271 0.46 -5.00 -26.08
CA GLY A 271 1.68 -5.01 -25.28
C GLY A 271 1.70 -4.06 -24.08
N ILE A 272 0.60 -3.32 -23.85
CA ILE A 272 0.48 -2.29 -22.81
C ILE A 272 -0.17 -2.86 -21.55
N LEU A 273 -1.23 -3.67 -21.74
CA LEU A 273 -1.98 -4.31 -20.66
C LEU A 273 -1.42 -5.70 -20.36
N GLY A 274 -1.58 -6.14 -19.13
CA GLY A 274 -1.28 -7.51 -18.76
C GLY A 274 -1.94 -7.97 -17.46
N ALA A 275 -2.06 -9.28 -17.29
CA ALA A 275 -2.62 -9.91 -16.11
C ALA A 275 -1.84 -11.18 -15.77
N SER A 276 -1.84 -11.55 -14.49
CA SER A 276 -1.29 -12.82 -14.03
C SER A 276 -2.39 -13.48 -13.22
N PRO A 277 -3.19 -14.37 -13.83
CA PRO A 277 -4.19 -15.15 -13.11
C PRO A 277 -3.53 -16.03 -12.05
N ASP A 278 -4.28 -16.36 -11.00
CA ASP A 278 -3.80 -17.25 -9.95
C ASP A 278 -3.78 -18.72 -10.44
N GLY A 279 -4.57 -19.05 -11.46
CA GLY A 279 -4.46 -20.30 -12.20
C GLY A 279 -5.33 -20.35 -13.46
N ILE A 280 -5.03 -21.31 -14.35
CA ILE A 280 -5.85 -21.64 -15.51
C ILE A 280 -6.56 -22.96 -15.23
N VAL A 281 -7.88 -22.99 -15.45
CA VAL A 281 -8.76 -24.13 -15.16
C VAL A 281 -9.30 -24.70 -16.46
N ASP A 282 -9.09 -26.00 -16.69
CA ASP A 282 -9.59 -26.75 -17.84
C ASP A 282 -9.41 -26.01 -19.19
N GLU A 283 -8.26 -25.35 -19.37
CA GLU A 283 -7.82 -24.59 -20.56
C GLU A 283 -8.55 -23.28 -20.90
N ASP A 284 -9.85 -23.15 -20.60
CA ASP A 284 -10.66 -22.00 -21.05
C ASP A 284 -11.10 -21.06 -19.92
N SER A 285 -10.82 -21.39 -18.67
CA SER A 285 -11.26 -20.61 -17.50
C SER A 285 -10.08 -20.08 -16.69
N VAL A 286 -10.26 -18.91 -16.08
CA VAL A 286 -9.28 -18.30 -15.17
C VAL A 286 -9.76 -18.42 -13.73
N LEU A 287 -8.82 -18.68 -12.83
CA LEU A 287 -9.04 -18.67 -11.40
C LEU A 287 -8.40 -17.41 -10.81
N GLU A 288 -9.19 -16.67 -10.04
CA GLU A 288 -8.73 -15.56 -9.19
C GLU A 288 -9.10 -15.92 -7.74
N VAL A 289 -8.08 -16.09 -6.91
CA VAL A 289 -8.19 -16.48 -5.52
C VAL A 289 -8.14 -15.23 -4.64
N LYS A 290 -8.95 -15.26 -3.59
CA LYS A 290 -8.94 -14.25 -2.54
C LYS A 290 -8.93 -14.95 -1.19
N CYS A 291 -7.91 -14.66 -0.40
CA CYS A 291 -7.81 -15.09 0.99
C CYS A 291 -7.91 -13.84 1.85
N PRO A 292 -9.12 -13.43 2.28
CA PRO A 292 -9.28 -12.15 2.93
C PRO A 292 -8.79 -12.26 4.39
N TYR A 293 -7.95 -11.30 4.79
CA TYR A 293 -7.27 -11.35 6.09
C TYR A 293 -8.19 -10.98 7.25
N THR A 294 -9.26 -10.23 6.97
CA THR A 294 -10.23 -9.75 7.96
C THR A 294 -11.04 -10.91 8.56
N GLU A 295 -11.39 -11.90 7.74
CA GLU A 295 -12.23 -13.05 8.08
C GLU A 295 -11.41 -14.30 8.43
N ARG A 296 -10.09 -14.16 8.63
CA ARG A 296 -9.17 -15.29 8.89
C ARG A 296 -9.51 -16.18 10.10
N ASN A 297 -10.33 -15.67 11.02
CA ASN A 297 -10.76 -16.39 12.23
C ASN A 297 -12.26 -16.75 12.19
N MET A 298 -12.93 -16.50 11.08
CA MET A 298 -14.38 -16.72 10.92
C MET A 298 -14.61 -18.05 10.23
N THR A 299 -15.71 -18.73 10.55
CA THR A 299 -16.16 -19.87 9.74
C THR A 299 -16.79 -19.38 8.43
N MET A 300 -16.97 -20.29 7.46
CA MET A 300 -17.63 -19.97 6.18
C MET A 300 -19.05 -19.42 6.37
N GLU A 301 -19.73 -19.80 7.46
CA GLU A 301 -21.07 -19.30 7.78
C GLU A 301 -21.06 -17.90 8.44
N GLU A 302 -19.93 -17.49 9.02
CA GLU A 302 -19.78 -16.23 9.75
C GLU A 302 -19.24 -15.09 8.87
N ALA A 303 -18.53 -15.41 7.78
CA ALA A 303 -17.92 -14.48 6.83
C ALA A 303 -18.93 -13.93 5.80
#